data_AF-A0A2E5K491-F1
#
_entry.id   AF-A0A2E5K491-F1
#
_cell.length_a   1.000
_cell.length_b   1.000
_cell.length_c   1.000
_cell.angle_alpha   90.00
_cell.angle_beta   90.00
_cell.angle_gamma   90.00
#
_symmetry.space_group_name_H-M   'P 1'
#
loop_
_entity.id
_entity.type
_entity.pdbx_description
1 polymer ?
#
loop_
_entity_poly.entity_id
_entity_poly.type
_entity_poly.pdbx_seq_one_letter_code
_entity_poly.pdbx_strand_id
1 'polypeptide(L)'
;MYFTLESALKLRPDFLCLVALAFFISGCVQPPGDEIMESDLASFRNGEDYLRQGRHDQALSSFLKVVETTPIAPESHLNLGSLYLRRARDPILAIYHFKQYLKFKPASRQAPMVKELINTAKKEFARTFPANLFDAELERIDMLDVIEKKDSEILALKKELARLKAESNTLSIRLKEAQARAPSFSSSDAPVVIQQRRVQPMPRSNLLGTNQTVNPPASELQKIYTVEHGDTVIVISRRVYGTPDRYKEIYEANKDIMPDMNTLQVGWKLRIPD
;
A
#
# COMPACT_ATOMS: atom_id res chain seq x y z
N MET A 1 -61.86 21.70 61.82
CA MET A 1 -60.61 20.90 61.88
C MET A 1 -59.92 21.08 60.52
N TYR A 2 -58.91 21.95 60.43
CA TYR A 2 -57.47 21.60 60.30
C TYR A 2 -57.16 20.99 58.91
N PHE A 3 -56.21 21.42 58.07
CA PHE A 3 -55.07 22.34 58.16
C PHE A 3 -54.66 22.69 56.70
N THR A 4 -54.14 23.90 56.47
CA THR A 4 -53.53 24.37 55.21
C THR A 4 -52.14 23.77 54.98
N LEU A 5 -51.73 23.58 53.71
CA LEU A 5 -50.32 23.41 53.32
C LEU A 5 -50.09 23.98 51.91
N GLU A 6 -49.90 25.29 51.83
CA GLU A 6 -49.07 25.91 50.80
C GLU A 6 -47.61 25.55 51.10
N SER A 7 -46.89 25.03 50.11
CA SER A 7 -45.42 25.09 50.08
C SER A 7 -44.94 24.99 48.63
N ALA A 8 -44.62 26.16 48.09
CA ALA A 8 -44.03 26.35 46.78
C ALA A 8 -42.65 25.67 46.67
N LEU A 9 -42.49 24.81 45.66
CA LEU A 9 -41.21 24.26 45.27
C LEU A 9 -40.42 25.34 44.48
N LYS A 10 -39.65 26.17 45.19
CA LYS A 10 -38.70 27.10 44.56
C LYS A 10 -37.49 26.34 44.03
N LEU A 11 -37.50 26.04 42.73
CA LEU A 11 -36.35 25.48 42.01
C LEU A 11 -35.24 26.55 41.92
N ARG A 12 -34.05 26.28 42.44
CA ARG A 12 -32.90 27.21 42.41
C ARG A 12 -32.25 27.23 41.01
N PRO A 13 -31.82 28.40 40.50
CA PRO A 13 -31.26 28.55 39.16
C PRO A 13 -29.94 27.78 38.95
N ASP A 14 -29.21 27.47 40.02
CA ASP A 14 -27.96 26.70 39.98
C ASP A 14 -28.19 25.24 39.51
N PHE A 15 -29.39 24.70 39.72
CA PHE A 15 -29.76 23.35 39.28
C PHE A 15 -30.01 23.28 37.76
N LEU A 16 -30.37 24.42 37.15
CA LEU A 16 -30.62 24.51 35.71
C LEU A 16 -29.31 24.44 34.90
N CYS A 17 -28.22 24.97 35.44
CA CYS A 17 -26.89 24.94 34.82
C CYS A 17 -26.26 23.53 34.82
N LEU A 18 -26.50 22.72 35.86
CA LEU A 18 -25.99 21.34 35.94
C LEU A 18 -26.72 20.41 34.96
N VAL A 19 -28.01 20.64 34.70
CA VAL A 19 -28.77 19.87 33.71
C VAL A 19 -28.41 20.30 32.27
N ALA A 20 -28.05 21.57 32.05
CA ALA A 20 -27.59 22.05 30.74
C ALA A 20 -26.18 21.55 30.37
N LEU A 21 -25.28 21.36 31.34
CA LEU A 21 -23.93 20.81 31.09
C LEU A 21 -23.96 19.30 30.78
N ALA A 22 -24.98 18.58 31.27
CA ALA A 22 -25.19 17.16 30.96
C ALA A 22 -25.71 16.92 29.53
N PHE A 23 -26.25 17.95 28.87
CA PHE A 23 -26.79 17.84 27.50
C PHE A 23 -25.74 18.01 26.40
N PHE A 24 -24.51 18.42 26.72
CA PHE A 24 -23.42 18.61 25.74
C PHE A 24 -22.45 17.42 25.60
N ILE A 25 -22.66 16.32 26.34
CA ILE A 25 -21.87 15.08 26.21
C ILE A 25 -22.65 13.95 25.52
N SER A 26 -23.87 14.21 25.02
CA SER A 26 -24.50 13.30 24.04
C SER A 26 -23.95 13.58 22.65
N GLY A 27 -22.64 13.33 22.49
CA GLY A 27 -22.14 12.89 21.20
C GLY A 27 -22.85 11.56 20.92
N CYS A 28 -23.63 11.50 19.85
CA CYS A 28 -24.25 10.27 19.38
C CYS A 28 -23.16 9.24 19.07
N VAL A 29 -22.73 8.50 20.09
CA VAL A 29 -22.25 7.14 19.92
C VAL A 29 -23.46 6.40 19.38
N GLN A 30 -23.46 6.20 18.06
CA GLN A 30 -24.34 5.18 17.48
C GLN A 30 -24.07 3.90 18.29
N PRO A 31 -25.10 3.28 18.90
CA PRO A 31 -24.91 1.96 19.46
C PRO A 31 -24.34 1.10 18.32
N PRO A 32 -23.30 0.28 18.57
CA PRO A 32 -22.84 -0.65 17.55
C PRO A 32 -24.08 -1.45 17.15
N GLY A 33 -24.56 -1.21 15.91
CA GLY A 33 -25.67 -1.98 15.36
C GLY A 33 -25.30 -3.44 15.44
N ASP A 34 -26.28 -4.32 15.65
CA ASP A 34 -26.15 -5.78 15.85
C ASP A 34 -25.12 -6.43 14.91
N GLU A 35 -23.84 -6.27 15.23
CA GLU A 35 -22.73 -6.79 14.45
C GLU A 35 -22.61 -8.23 14.92
N ILE A 36 -23.15 -9.14 14.13
CA ILE A 36 -23.06 -10.57 14.41
C ILE A 36 -21.58 -10.90 14.56
N MET A 37 -21.16 -11.19 15.78
CA MET A 37 -19.78 -11.58 16.07
C MET A 37 -19.51 -12.89 15.32
N GLU A 38 -18.37 -13.02 14.65
CA GLU A 38 -18.07 -14.23 13.88
C GLU A 38 -18.12 -15.50 14.76
N SER A 39 -17.85 -15.36 16.07
CA SER A 39 -17.96 -16.43 17.07
C SER A 39 -19.38 -17.01 17.22
N ASP A 40 -20.40 -16.25 16.82
CA ASP A 40 -21.81 -16.68 16.89
C ASP A 40 -22.25 -17.44 15.64
N LEU A 41 -21.44 -17.41 14.58
CA LEU A 41 -21.71 -18.13 13.36
C LEU A 41 -21.50 -19.63 13.58
N ALA A 42 -22.51 -20.43 13.21
CA ALA A 42 -22.42 -21.89 13.28
C ALA A 42 -21.21 -22.42 12.51
N SER A 43 -20.88 -21.82 11.36
CA SER A 43 -19.69 -22.17 10.58
C SER A 43 -18.39 -21.95 11.36
N PHE A 44 -18.28 -20.87 12.14
CA PHE A 44 -17.09 -20.63 12.96
C PHE A 44 -16.94 -21.70 14.05
N ARG A 45 -18.01 -21.96 14.81
CA ARG A 45 -18.02 -22.96 15.88
C ARG A 45 -17.71 -24.36 15.35
N ASN A 46 -18.29 -24.74 14.22
CA ASN A 46 -17.96 -25.99 13.52
C ASN A 46 -16.48 -26.05 13.13
N GLY A 47 -15.91 -24.94 12.65
CA GLY A 47 -14.50 -24.83 12.34
C GLY A 47 -13.62 -25.14 13.55
N GLU A 48 -13.92 -24.54 14.70
CA GLU A 48 -13.21 -24.81 15.95
C GLU A 48 -13.37 -26.27 16.42
N ASP A 49 -14.58 -26.82 16.35
CA ASP A 49 -14.84 -28.21 16.73
C ASP A 49 -14.08 -29.20 15.84
N TYR A 50 -14.02 -28.95 14.53
CA TYR A 50 -13.22 -29.74 13.62
C TYR A 50 -11.72 -29.61 13.91
N LEU A 51 -11.22 -28.44 14.31
CA LEU A 51 -9.83 -28.30 14.77
C LEU A 51 -9.56 -29.13 16.01
N ARG A 52 -10.45 -29.12 17.01
CA ARG A 52 -10.33 -29.95 18.23
C ARG A 52 -10.30 -31.45 17.92
N GLN A 53 -10.99 -31.86 16.86
CA GLN A 53 -11.02 -33.24 16.37
C GLN A 53 -9.84 -33.59 15.43
N GLY A 54 -8.95 -32.64 15.10
CA GLY A 54 -7.89 -32.84 14.11
C GLY A 54 -8.37 -32.93 12.65
N ARG A 55 -9.64 -32.62 12.39
CA ARG A 55 -10.28 -32.69 11.06
C ARG A 55 -10.03 -31.42 10.27
N HIS A 56 -8.78 -31.24 9.87
CA HIS A 56 -8.28 -29.98 9.30
C HIS A 56 -9.00 -29.52 8.03
N ASP A 57 -9.36 -30.44 7.12
CA ASP A 57 -9.99 -30.06 5.84
C ASP A 57 -11.41 -29.54 6.03
N GLN A 58 -12.12 -30.09 7.02
CA GLN A 58 -13.46 -29.62 7.38
C GLN A 58 -13.40 -28.33 8.18
N ALA A 59 -12.40 -28.18 9.05
CA ALA A 59 -12.13 -26.90 9.69
C ALA A 59 -11.86 -25.80 8.65
N LEU A 60 -11.02 -26.09 7.66
CA LEU A 60 -10.73 -25.16 6.56
C LEU A 60 -12.00 -24.74 5.82
N SER A 61 -12.82 -25.71 5.41
CA SER A 61 -14.09 -25.47 4.72
C SER A 61 -15.05 -24.61 5.56
N SER A 62 -15.15 -24.91 6.86
CA SER A 62 -15.99 -24.16 7.80
C SER A 62 -15.55 -22.70 7.97
N PHE A 63 -14.25 -22.44 8.11
CA PHE A 63 -13.74 -21.07 8.20
C PHE A 63 -13.78 -20.30 6.87
N LEU A 64 -13.62 -20.99 5.73
CA LEU A 64 -13.80 -20.38 4.41
C LEU A 64 -15.24 -19.85 4.25
N LYS A 65 -16.22 -20.64 4.67
CA LYS A 65 -17.63 -20.21 4.66
C LYS A 65 -17.86 -18.96 5.51
N VAL A 66 -17.16 -18.78 6.62
CA VAL A 66 -17.27 -17.55 7.44
C VAL A 66 -16.77 -16.34 6.66
N VAL A 67 -15.57 -16.41 6.07
CA VAL A 67 -14.98 -15.26 5.35
C VAL A 67 -15.71 -14.96 4.03
N GLU A 68 -16.47 -15.91 3.48
CA GLU A 68 -17.36 -15.69 2.34
C GLU A 68 -18.63 -14.91 2.70
N THR A 69 -19.21 -15.18 3.87
CA THR A 69 -20.47 -14.55 4.30
C THR A 69 -20.27 -13.28 5.12
N THR A 70 -19.08 -13.11 5.68
CA THR A 70 -18.80 -12.06 6.67
C THR A 70 -17.64 -11.18 6.19
N PRO A 71 -17.88 -9.89 5.89
CA PRO A 71 -16.83 -8.98 5.41
C PRO A 71 -15.68 -8.72 6.40
N ILE A 72 -15.95 -8.87 7.70
CA ILE A 72 -14.99 -8.64 8.79
C ILE A 72 -14.92 -9.91 9.63
N ALA A 73 -13.96 -10.78 9.33
CA ALA A 73 -13.78 -12.05 10.03
C ALA A 73 -12.32 -12.31 10.44
N PRO A 74 -11.75 -11.50 11.35
CA PRO A 74 -10.36 -11.65 11.78
C PRO A 74 -10.04 -13.04 12.37
N GLU A 75 -10.81 -13.59 13.32
CA GLU A 75 -10.46 -14.88 13.94
C GLU A 75 -10.42 -16.02 12.92
N SER A 76 -11.37 -16.04 11.98
CA SER A 76 -11.40 -16.99 10.87
C SER A 76 -10.19 -16.84 9.98
N HIS A 77 -9.77 -15.60 9.66
CA HIS A 77 -8.52 -15.37 8.94
C HIS A 77 -7.29 -15.87 9.71
N LEU A 78 -7.22 -15.72 11.02
CA LEU A 78 -6.12 -16.27 11.81
C LEU A 78 -6.06 -17.81 11.74
N ASN A 79 -7.22 -18.46 11.86
CA ASN A 79 -7.35 -19.92 11.79
C ASN A 79 -7.03 -20.44 10.38
N LEU A 80 -7.53 -19.78 9.34
CA LEU A 80 -7.20 -20.11 7.94
C LEU A 80 -5.71 -19.96 7.67
N GLY A 81 -5.09 -18.84 8.07
CA GLY A 81 -3.66 -18.63 7.88
C GLY A 81 -2.82 -19.73 8.54
N SER A 82 -3.22 -20.14 9.75
CA SER A 82 -2.61 -21.25 10.48
C SER A 82 -2.77 -22.61 9.76
N LEU A 83 -3.97 -22.90 9.24
CA LEU A 83 -4.25 -24.12 8.48
C LEU A 83 -3.47 -24.17 7.17
N TYR A 84 -3.42 -23.07 6.42
CA TYR A 84 -2.65 -22.99 5.18
C TYR A 84 -1.15 -23.16 5.42
N LEU A 85 -0.60 -22.52 6.45
CA LEU A 85 0.83 -22.61 6.76
C LEU A 85 1.25 -24.02 7.18
N ARG A 86 0.52 -24.63 8.12
CA ARG A 86 0.95 -25.88 8.76
C ARG A 86 0.48 -27.13 8.03
N ARG A 87 -0.73 -27.10 7.44
CA ARG A 87 -1.36 -28.29 6.87
C ARG A 87 -1.28 -28.30 5.34
N ALA A 88 -1.81 -27.26 4.70
CA ALA A 88 -1.80 -27.17 3.24
C ALA A 88 -0.40 -26.89 2.68
N ARG A 89 0.51 -26.37 3.52
CA ARG A 89 1.85 -25.91 3.14
C ARG A 89 1.78 -24.88 2.00
N ASP A 90 0.77 -24.02 2.06
CA ASP A 90 0.60 -22.89 1.16
C ASP A 90 0.98 -21.60 1.89
N PRO A 91 2.26 -21.19 1.82
CA PRO A 91 2.73 -20.00 2.51
C PRO A 91 2.10 -18.72 1.95
N ILE A 92 1.67 -18.69 0.69
CA ILE A 92 1.09 -17.48 0.07
C ILE A 92 -0.29 -17.21 0.63
N LEU A 93 -1.17 -18.23 0.66
CA LEU A 93 -2.49 -18.10 1.29
C LEU A 93 -2.38 -17.85 2.80
N ALA A 94 -1.37 -18.43 3.46
CA ALA A 94 -1.10 -18.12 4.86
C ALA A 94 -0.78 -16.63 5.08
N ILE A 95 0.15 -16.06 4.30
CA ILE A 95 0.51 -14.64 4.37
C ILE A 95 -0.72 -13.76 4.12
N TYR A 96 -1.55 -14.10 3.12
CA TYR A 96 -2.76 -13.36 2.82
C TYR A 96 -3.70 -13.28 4.03
N HIS A 97 -4.04 -14.43 4.61
CA HIS A 97 -5.00 -14.47 5.72
C HIS A 97 -4.45 -13.82 7.01
N PHE A 98 -3.17 -14.03 7.34
CA PHE A 98 -2.56 -13.31 8.46
C PHE A 98 -2.53 -11.79 8.25
N LYS A 99 -2.29 -11.32 7.02
CA LYS A 99 -2.38 -9.89 6.69
C LYS A 99 -3.82 -9.36 6.86
N GLN A 100 -4.84 -10.13 6.51
CA GLN A 100 -6.24 -9.73 6.77
C GLN A 100 -6.53 -9.66 8.28
N TYR A 101 -6.06 -10.62 9.08
CA TYR A 101 -6.17 -10.53 10.55
C TYR A 101 -5.57 -9.22 11.08
N LEU A 102 -4.34 -8.91 10.69
CA LEU A 102 -3.64 -7.69 11.14
C LEU A 102 -4.29 -6.40 10.61
N LYS A 103 -4.98 -6.44 9.47
CA LYS A 103 -5.73 -5.30 8.94
C LYS A 103 -6.87 -4.91 9.89
N PHE A 104 -7.59 -5.88 10.44
CA PHE A 104 -8.71 -5.64 11.34
C PHE A 104 -8.29 -5.53 12.81
N LYS A 105 -7.27 -6.29 13.24
CA LYS A 105 -6.78 -6.33 14.62
C LYS A 105 -5.28 -6.00 14.74
N PRO A 106 -4.83 -4.80 14.30
CA PRO A 106 -3.41 -4.43 14.24
C PRO A 106 -2.72 -4.32 15.61
N ALA A 107 -3.49 -4.05 16.68
CA ALA A 107 -3.00 -3.86 18.04
C ALA A 107 -3.45 -4.98 19.01
N SER A 108 -3.88 -6.14 18.49
CA SER A 108 -4.25 -7.28 19.33
C SER A 108 -3.04 -7.87 20.05
N ARG A 109 -3.29 -8.57 21.17
CA ARG A 109 -2.24 -9.32 21.90
C ARG A 109 -1.56 -10.37 21.03
N GLN A 110 -2.27 -10.91 20.05
CA GLN A 110 -1.74 -11.91 19.12
C GLN A 110 -0.98 -11.29 17.94
N ALA A 111 -1.09 -9.98 17.69
CA ALA A 111 -0.47 -9.33 16.53
C ALA A 111 1.04 -9.59 16.40
N PRO A 112 1.86 -9.57 17.48
CA PRO A 112 3.27 -9.94 17.38
C PRO A 112 3.48 -11.37 16.90
N MET A 113 2.75 -12.33 17.47
CA MET A 113 2.79 -13.74 17.05
C MET A 113 2.39 -13.89 15.57
N VAL A 114 1.35 -13.19 15.13
CA VAL A 114 0.88 -13.26 13.73
C VAL A 114 1.92 -12.70 12.76
N LYS A 115 2.65 -11.65 13.15
CA LYS A 115 3.79 -11.14 12.34
C LYS A 115 4.89 -12.18 12.21
N GLU A 116 5.23 -12.90 13.28
CA GLU A 116 6.20 -13.99 13.21
C GLU A 116 5.73 -15.15 12.32
N LEU A 117 4.43 -15.46 12.32
CA LEU A 117 3.86 -16.45 11.40
C LEU A 117 3.92 -16.00 9.94
N ILE A 118 3.74 -14.70 9.65
CA ILE A 118 3.96 -14.14 8.31
C ILE A 118 5.43 -14.29 7.90
N ASN A 119 6.38 -13.98 8.78
CA ASN A 119 7.81 -14.12 8.49
C ASN A 119 8.19 -15.58 8.26
N THR A 120 7.61 -16.49 9.05
CA THR A 120 7.76 -17.94 8.84
C THR A 120 7.25 -18.35 7.47
N ALA A 121 6.04 -17.94 7.10
CA ALA A 121 5.47 -18.24 5.79
C ALA A 121 6.31 -17.65 4.63
N LYS A 122 6.83 -16.41 4.78
CA LYS A 122 7.76 -15.81 3.80
C LYS A 122 9.02 -16.66 3.62
N LYS A 123 9.60 -17.17 4.70
CA LYS A 123 10.77 -18.08 4.66
C LYS A 123 10.45 -19.40 3.99
N GLU A 124 9.30 -20.01 4.30
CA GLU A 124 8.84 -21.22 3.62
C GLU A 124 8.62 -20.99 2.12
N PHE A 125 8.04 -19.85 1.73
CA PHE A 125 7.91 -19.48 0.33
C PHE A 125 9.28 -19.29 -0.34
N ALA A 126 10.23 -18.61 0.31
CA ALA A 126 11.57 -18.44 -0.23
C ALA A 126 12.29 -19.79 -0.49
N ARG A 127 11.96 -20.83 0.26
CA ARG A 127 12.52 -22.19 0.06
C ARG A 127 11.94 -22.92 -1.14
N THR A 128 10.78 -22.53 -1.68
CA THR A 128 10.21 -23.18 -2.87
C THR A 128 10.96 -22.82 -4.15
N PHE A 129 11.75 -21.75 -4.14
CA PHE A 129 12.62 -21.40 -5.26
C PHE A 129 13.82 -22.36 -5.33
N PRO A 130 14.09 -22.95 -6.51
CA PRO A 130 15.19 -23.88 -6.68
C PRO A 130 16.53 -23.20 -6.41
N ALA A 131 17.44 -23.92 -5.74
CA ALA A 131 18.78 -23.43 -5.38
C ALA A 131 19.65 -23.02 -6.59
N ASN A 132 19.26 -23.42 -7.80
CA ASN A 132 19.99 -23.15 -9.04
C ASN A 132 19.48 -21.90 -9.76
N LEU A 133 18.39 -21.27 -9.30
CA LEU A 133 17.94 -19.98 -9.82
C LEU A 133 18.79 -18.82 -9.25
N PHE A 134 19.51 -19.09 -8.15
CA PHE A 134 20.30 -18.15 -7.38
C PHE A 134 21.50 -18.91 -6.82
N ASP A 135 22.68 -18.74 -7.38
CA ASP A 135 23.92 -19.35 -6.88
C ASP A 135 24.32 -18.74 -5.51
N ALA A 136 23.50 -18.96 -4.46
CA ALA A 136 23.86 -19.01 -3.04
C ALA A 136 22.60 -18.94 -2.15
N GLU A 137 22.59 -19.71 -1.07
CA GLU A 137 21.73 -19.49 0.11
C GLU A 137 21.78 -18.03 0.62
N LEU A 138 22.91 -17.34 0.40
CA LEU A 138 23.12 -15.92 0.68
C LEU A 138 22.12 -15.02 -0.06
N GLU A 139 21.83 -15.28 -1.34
CA GLU A 139 20.90 -14.44 -2.12
C GLU A 139 19.43 -14.63 -1.70
N ARG A 140 19.05 -15.80 -1.13
CA ARG A 140 17.71 -15.99 -0.52
C ARG A 140 17.54 -15.17 0.76
N ILE A 141 18.59 -15.12 1.57
CA ILE A 141 18.64 -14.26 2.78
C ILE A 141 18.55 -12.80 2.34
N ASP A 142 19.33 -12.40 1.33
CA ASP A 142 19.30 -11.05 0.76
C ASP A 142 17.91 -10.68 0.21
N MET A 143 17.20 -11.62 -0.42
CA MET A 143 15.84 -11.37 -0.92
C MET A 143 14.84 -11.11 0.21
N LEU A 144 14.91 -11.87 1.31
CA LEU A 144 14.06 -11.63 2.48
C LEU A 144 14.37 -10.26 3.11
N ASP A 145 15.65 -9.91 3.22
CA ASP A 145 16.08 -8.60 3.71
C ASP A 145 15.60 -7.46 2.80
N VAL A 146 15.65 -7.64 1.49
CA VAL A 146 15.08 -6.70 0.50
C VAL A 146 13.57 -6.58 0.68
N ILE A 147 12.85 -7.69 0.84
CA ILE A 147 11.39 -7.67 1.06
C ILE A 147 11.07 -6.92 2.36
N GLU A 148 11.80 -7.18 3.45
CA GLU A 148 11.59 -6.50 4.73
C GLU A 148 11.92 -5.00 4.64
N LYS A 149 13.04 -4.65 4.01
CA LYS A 149 13.42 -3.26 3.75
C LYS A 149 12.34 -2.55 2.92
N LYS A 150 11.85 -3.18 1.86
CA LYS A 150 10.79 -2.62 1.00
C LYS A 150 9.46 -2.52 1.72
N ASP A 151 9.10 -3.50 2.54
CA ASP A 151 7.89 -3.44 3.39
C ASP A 151 7.98 -2.25 4.38
N SER A 152 9.16 -2.02 4.98
CA SER A 152 9.39 -0.90 5.89
C SER A 152 9.30 0.46 5.17
N GLU A 153 9.87 0.54 3.97
CA GLU A 153 9.81 1.72 3.10
C GLU A 153 8.37 2.02 2.66
N ILE A 154 7.63 0.99 2.21
CA ILE A 154 6.21 1.09 1.86
C ILE A 154 5.39 1.58 3.06
N LEU A 155 5.68 1.08 4.26
CA LEU A 155 4.99 1.51 5.48
C LEU A 155 5.29 2.98 5.82
N ALA A 156 6.55 3.40 5.73
CA ALA A 156 6.97 4.78 5.96
C ALA A 156 6.30 5.73 4.96
N LEU A 157 6.36 5.40 3.66
CA LEU A 157 5.73 6.18 2.60
C LEU A 157 4.21 6.25 2.77
N LYS A 158 3.54 5.16 3.16
CA LYS A 158 2.10 5.18 3.45
C LYS A 158 1.74 6.11 4.60
N LYS A 159 2.55 6.15 5.67
CA LYS A 159 2.35 7.08 6.79
C LYS A 159 2.53 8.53 6.36
N GLU A 160 3.56 8.81 5.56
CA GLU A 160 3.81 10.14 5.02
C GLU A 160 2.68 10.60 4.10
N LEU A 161 2.23 9.74 3.17
CA LEU A 161 1.07 10.01 2.32
C LEU A 161 -0.20 10.30 3.14
N ALA A 162 -0.44 9.56 4.23
CA ALA A 162 -1.58 9.82 5.11
C ALA A 162 -1.48 11.19 5.79
N ARG A 163 -0.29 11.56 6.28
CA ARG A 163 -0.01 12.88 6.88
C ARG A 163 -0.22 14.00 5.88
N LEU A 164 0.38 13.91 4.69
CA LEU A 164 0.26 14.93 3.64
C LEU A 164 -1.18 15.09 3.16
N LYS A 165 -1.95 14.00 3.04
CA LYS A 165 -3.38 14.07 2.73
C LYS A 165 -4.16 14.80 3.83
N ALA A 166 -3.88 14.54 5.10
CA ALA A 166 -4.53 15.23 6.21
C ALA A 166 -4.21 16.75 6.21
N GLU A 167 -2.95 17.10 5.95
CA GLU A 167 -2.50 18.48 5.83
C GLU A 167 -3.17 19.20 4.64
N SER A 168 -3.16 18.58 3.46
CA SER A 168 -3.83 19.08 2.26
C SER A 168 -5.33 19.32 2.51
N ASN A 169 -6.01 18.39 3.18
CA ASN A 169 -7.42 18.56 3.54
C ASN A 169 -7.60 19.75 4.48
N THR A 170 -6.75 19.89 5.49
CA THR A 170 -6.79 21.01 6.44
C THR A 170 -6.58 22.36 5.75
N LEU A 171 -5.59 22.45 4.85
CA LEU A 171 -5.33 23.65 4.07
C LEU A 171 -6.50 23.97 3.13
N SER A 172 -7.11 22.95 2.51
CA SER A 172 -8.26 23.15 1.63
C SER A 172 -9.48 23.71 2.39
N ILE A 173 -9.70 23.29 3.64
CA ILE A 173 -10.76 23.82 4.50
C ILE A 173 -10.45 25.27 4.86
N ARG A 174 -9.21 25.55 5.30
CA ARG A 174 -8.77 26.92 5.64
C ARG A 174 -8.89 27.87 4.46
N LEU A 175 -8.56 27.42 3.25
CA LEU A 175 -8.70 28.21 2.04
C LEU A 175 -10.17 28.55 1.76
N LYS A 176 -11.08 27.57 1.88
CA LYS A 176 -12.52 27.80 1.72
C LYS A 176 -13.05 28.79 2.76
N GLU A 177 -12.63 28.66 4.01
CA GLU A 177 -13.01 29.61 5.07
C GLU A 177 -12.48 31.02 4.81
N ALA A 178 -11.23 31.16 4.36
CA ALA A 178 -10.64 32.45 4.02
C ALA A 178 -11.33 33.11 2.82
N GLN A 179 -11.69 32.32 1.80
CA GLN A 179 -12.47 32.78 0.65
C GLN A 179 -13.88 33.24 1.05
N ALA A 180 -14.52 32.53 1.98
CA ALA A 180 -15.83 32.92 2.51
C ALA A 180 -15.79 34.18 3.40
N ARG A 181 -14.65 34.47 4.05
CA ARG A 181 -14.44 35.68 4.85
C ARG A 181 -13.91 36.86 4.04
N ALA A 182 -13.47 36.65 2.80
CA ALA A 182 -12.99 37.74 1.97
C ALA A 182 -14.16 38.67 1.64
N PRO A 183 -14.03 39.99 1.86
CA PRO A 183 -15.06 40.93 1.45
C PRO A 183 -15.22 40.86 -0.07
N SER A 184 -16.46 40.73 -0.55
CA SER A 184 -16.78 40.89 -1.96
C SER A 184 -16.50 42.35 -2.34
N PHE A 185 -15.32 42.62 -2.90
CA PHE A 185 -15.07 43.91 -3.54
C PHE A 185 -15.95 44.00 -4.77
N SER A 186 -17.08 44.71 -4.62
CA SER A 186 -17.88 45.18 -5.74
C SER A 186 -17.04 46.19 -6.49
N SER A 187 -16.57 45.82 -7.69
CA SER A 187 -15.92 46.74 -8.62
C SER A 187 -16.96 47.66 -9.26
N SER A 188 -17.57 48.55 -8.47
CA SER A 188 -18.53 49.54 -8.99
C SER A 188 -18.04 50.98 -8.96
N ASP A 189 -16.73 51.23 -8.82
CA ASP A 189 -16.16 52.56 -9.05
C ASP A 189 -15.13 52.52 -10.19
N ALA A 190 -15.59 52.99 -11.36
CA ALA A 190 -14.93 53.60 -12.52
C ALA A 190 -13.54 53.11 -13.03
N PRO A 191 -13.31 53.08 -14.36
CA PRO A 191 -12.12 52.48 -14.95
C PRO A 191 -10.90 53.40 -14.83
N VAL A 192 -9.86 52.95 -14.13
CA VAL A 192 -8.50 53.47 -14.36
C VAL A 192 -7.97 52.78 -15.62
N VAL A 193 -7.96 53.51 -16.73
CA VAL A 193 -7.24 53.12 -17.95
C VAL A 193 -5.75 53.11 -17.63
N ILE A 194 -5.21 51.96 -17.25
CA ILE A 194 -3.77 51.73 -17.24
C ILE A 194 -3.37 51.50 -18.70
N GLN A 195 -2.89 52.58 -19.32
CA GLN A 195 -2.32 52.55 -20.65
C GLN A 195 -1.09 51.62 -20.61
N GLN A 196 -1.25 50.40 -21.14
CA GLN A 196 -0.16 49.43 -21.26
C GLN A 196 0.94 50.04 -22.12
N ARG A 197 2.02 50.48 -21.48
CA ARG A 197 3.25 50.86 -22.16
C ARG A 197 3.81 49.58 -22.77
N ARG A 198 3.67 49.46 -24.09
CA ARG A 198 4.22 48.35 -24.89
C ARG A 198 5.75 48.35 -24.72
N VAL A 199 6.27 47.45 -23.89
CA VAL A 199 7.72 47.21 -23.80
C VAL A 199 8.11 46.43 -25.04
N GLN A 200 8.96 47.01 -25.88
CA GLN A 200 9.52 46.32 -27.04
C GLN A 200 10.46 45.20 -26.55
N PRO A 201 10.44 44.01 -27.17
CA PRO A 201 11.40 42.97 -26.85
C PRO A 201 12.81 43.37 -27.33
N MET A 202 13.78 43.33 -26.43
CA MET A 202 15.20 43.54 -26.78
C MET A 202 15.73 42.40 -27.68
N PRO A 203 16.71 42.69 -28.56
CA PRO A 203 17.28 41.69 -29.46
C PRO A 203 18.08 40.64 -28.69
N ARG A 204 17.83 39.36 -28.99
CA ARG A 204 18.70 38.24 -28.58
C ARG A 204 20.02 38.35 -29.32
N SER A 205 21.10 38.49 -28.57
CA SER A 205 22.46 38.28 -29.05
C SER A 205 22.63 36.80 -29.41
N ASN A 206 22.75 36.54 -30.71
CA ASN A 206 23.35 35.32 -31.23
C ASN A 206 24.82 35.31 -30.86
N LEU A 207 25.27 34.25 -30.19
CA LEU A 207 26.65 33.81 -30.27
C LEU A 207 26.65 32.35 -30.74
N LEU A 208 27.25 32.21 -31.92
CA LEU A 208 27.79 31.01 -32.58
C LEU A 208 28.11 29.90 -31.57
N GLY A 209 27.75 28.64 -31.80
CA GLY A 209 27.97 27.92 -33.05
C GLY A 209 29.22 27.05 -32.87
N THR A 210 29.02 25.76 -32.63
CA THR A 210 29.98 24.70 -32.98
C THR A 210 29.19 23.45 -33.34
N ASN A 211 28.88 23.33 -34.64
CA ASN A 211 28.73 22.05 -35.29
C ASN A 211 30.12 21.41 -35.35
N GLN A 212 30.32 20.32 -34.61
CA GLN A 212 31.24 19.23 -34.92
C GLN A 212 30.66 18.00 -34.22
N THR A 213 30.54 16.80 -34.77
CA THR A 213 30.81 16.21 -36.08
C THR A 213 30.20 14.83 -35.91
N VAL A 214 29.24 14.44 -36.74
CA VAL A 214 28.78 13.05 -36.81
C VAL A 214 29.95 12.24 -37.38
N ASN A 215 30.65 11.49 -36.54
CA ASN A 215 31.45 10.36 -37.01
C ASN A 215 30.53 9.13 -37.03
N PRO A 216 30.41 8.40 -38.15
CA PRO A 216 29.89 7.04 -38.11
C PRO A 216 30.88 6.16 -37.31
N PRO A 217 30.40 5.19 -36.51
CA PRO A 217 31.19 4.52 -35.50
C PRO A 217 32.26 3.62 -36.13
N ALA A 218 33.44 3.63 -35.52
CA ALA A 218 34.38 2.54 -35.67
C ALA A 218 33.68 1.24 -35.26
N SER A 219 33.75 0.23 -36.13
CA SER A 219 33.20 -1.10 -35.92
C SER A 219 33.93 -1.78 -34.75
N GLU A 220 33.50 -1.49 -33.53
CA GLU A 220 33.78 -2.33 -32.37
C GLU A 220 33.20 -3.72 -32.64
N LEU A 221 33.95 -4.77 -32.31
CA LEU A 221 33.53 -6.16 -32.45
C LEU A 221 32.33 -6.41 -31.54
N GLN A 222 31.12 -6.06 -32.01
CA GLN A 222 29.89 -6.21 -31.25
C GLN A 222 29.71 -7.68 -30.88
N LYS A 223 29.86 -7.99 -29.59
CA LYS A 223 29.59 -9.32 -29.07
C LYS A 223 28.10 -9.59 -29.26
N ILE A 224 27.77 -10.69 -29.93
CA ILE A 224 26.40 -11.12 -30.12
C ILE A 224 26.11 -12.26 -29.14
N TYR A 225 25.04 -12.11 -28.37
CA TYR A 225 24.54 -13.13 -27.47
C TYR A 225 23.29 -13.79 -28.06
N THR A 226 23.21 -15.11 -28.02
CA THR A 226 22.00 -15.85 -28.46
C THR A 226 21.17 -16.20 -27.24
N VAL A 227 19.91 -15.75 -27.23
CA VAL A 227 18.99 -15.91 -26.10
C VAL A 227 18.67 -17.38 -25.87
N GLU A 228 18.86 -17.84 -24.63
CA GLU A 228 18.56 -19.19 -24.20
C GLU A 228 17.18 -19.29 -23.50
N HIS A 229 16.72 -20.52 -23.27
CA HIS A 229 15.45 -20.76 -22.59
C HIS A 229 15.49 -20.25 -21.14
N GLY A 230 14.60 -19.33 -20.79
CA GLY A 230 14.49 -18.74 -19.46
C GLY A 230 15.32 -17.46 -19.25
N ASP A 231 15.99 -16.97 -20.29
CA ASP A 231 16.71 -15.71 -20.21
C ASP A 231 15.77 -14.52 -20.03
N THR A 232 16.25 -13.53 -19.28
CA THR A 232 15.73 -12.15 -19.29
C THR A 232 16.90 -11.22 -19.59
N VAL A 233 16.63 -9.99 -20.06
CA VAL A 233 17.71 -9.01 -20.34
C VAL A 233 18.60 -8.76 -19.10
N ILE A 234 18.01 -8.85 -17.90
CA ILE A 234 18.72 -8.72 -16.62
C ILE A 234 19.65 -9.92 -16.37
N VAL A 235 19.17 -11.15 -16.61
CA VAL A 235 19.99 -12.37 -16.48
C VAL A 235 21.16 -12.35 -17.48
N ILE A 236 20.91 -11.92 -18.71
CA ILE A 236 21.95 -11.77 -19.75
C ILE A 236 22.98 -10.72 -19.32
N SER A 237 22.54 -9.57 -18.80
CA SER A 237 23.45 -8.54 -18.25
C SER A 237 24.35 -9.11 -17.15
N ARG A 238 23.77 -9.85 -16.20
CA ARG A 238 24.54 -10.48 -15.13
C ARG A 238 25.55 -11.50 -15.67
N ARG A 239 25.16 -12.29 -16.66
CA ARG A 239 26.03 -13.31 -17.27
C ARG A 239 27.20 -12.71 -18.05
N VAL A 240 26.94 -11.65 -18.83
CA VAL A 240 27.96 -11.06 -19.72
C VAL A 240 28.84 -10.03 -19.01
N TYR A 241 28.27 -9.21 -18.13
CA TYR A 241 29.00 -8.13 -17.45
C TYR A 241 29.32 -8.42 -15.98
N GLY A 242 28.79 -9.50 -15.42
CA GLY A 242 28.88 -9.77 -13.98
C GLY A 242 27.94 -8.93 -13.11
N THR A 243 27.08 -8.09 -13.71
CA THR A 243 26.13 -7.23 -12.98
C THR A 243 24.75 -7.19 -13.65
N PRO A 244 23.64 -7.22 -12.87
CA PRO A 244 22.30 -7.06 -13.43
C PRO A 244 22.02 -5.63 -13.91
N ASP A 245 22.81 -4.61 -13.52
CA ASP A 245 22.44 -3.20 -13.69
C ASP A 245 22.60 -2.66 -15.12
N ARG A 246 23.38 -3.35 -15.95
CA ARG A 246 23.66 -2.97 -17.35
C ARG A 246 22.61 -3.48 -18.34
N TYR A 247 21.49 -4.01 -17.86
CA TYR A 247 20.39 -4.49 -18.69
C TYR A 247 19.81 -3.40 -19.60
N LYS A 248 19.84 -2.13 -19.17
CA LYS A 248 19.36 -0.99 -19.96
C LYS A 248 20.20 -0.79 -21.22
N GLU A 249 21.50 -0.97 -21.11
CA GLU A 249 22.43 -0.79 -22.24
C GLU A 249 22.19 -1.86 -23.30
N ILE A 250 21.99 -3.11 -22.87
CA ILE A 250 21.57 -4.20 -23.77
C ILE A 250 20.23 -3.87 -24.43
N TYR A 251 19.25 -3.38 -23.67
CA TYR A 251 17.94 -3.04 -24.23
C TYR A 251 18.03 -1.91 -25.27
N GLU A 252 18.69 -0.80 -24.94
CA GLU A 252 18.88 0.35 -25.84
C GLU A 252 19.55 -0.05 -27.16
N ALA A 253 20.56 -0.94 -27.11
CA ALA A 253 21.27 -1.42 -28.29
C ALA A 253 20.44 -2.36 -29.21
N ASN A 254 19.28 -2.83 -28.73
CA ASN A 254 18.44 -3.81 -29.41
C ASN A 254 16.97 -3.37 -29.56
N LYS A 255 16.65 -2.10 -29.34
CA LYS A 255 15.28 -1.57 -29.44
C LYS A 255 14.61 -1.79 -30.80
N ASP A 256 15.41 -1.95 -31.84
CA ASP A 256 14.97 -2.21 -33.20
C ASP A 256 14.42 -3.64 -33.37
N ILE A 257 14.92 -4.61 -32.61
CA ILE A 257 14.45 -6.01 -32.61
C ILE A 257 13.60 -6.33 -31.38
N MET A 258 13.69 -5.53 -30.31
CA MET A 258 12.98 -5.72 -29.05
C MET A 258 12.29 -4.41 -28.62
N PRO A 259 11.04 -4.18 -29.05
CA PRO A 259 10.28 -2.98 -28.68
C PRO A 259 9.81 -2.97 -27.21
N ASP A 260 9.72 -4.14 -26.58
CA ASP A 260 9.36 -4.31 -25.16
C ASP A 260 10.25 -5.38 -24.51
N MET A 261 10.75 -5.10 -23.31
CA MET A 261 11.67 -5.96 -22.54
C MET A 261 11.06 -7.31 -22.17
N ASN A 262 9.72 -7.39 -22.09
CA ASN A 262 9.00 -8.61 -21.75
C ASN A 262 8.77 -9.54 -22.96
N THR A 263 9.17 -9.13 -24.17
CA THR A 263 8.92 -9.88 -25.42
C THR A 263 10.11 -10.72 -25.88
N LEU A 264 11.14 -10.84 -25.04
CA LEU A 264 12.36 -11.59 -25.34
C LEU A 264 12.06 -13.05 -25.72
N GLN A 265 12.54 -13.50 -26.90
CA GLN A 265 12.33 -14.86 -27.38
C GLN A 265 13.64 -15.65 -27.49
N VAL A 266 13.54 -16.95 -27.25
CA VAL A 266 14.66 -17.89 -27.39
C VAL A 266 15.19 -17.89 -28.83
N GLY A 267 16.51 -17.88 -28.98
CA GLY A 267 17.21 -17.89 -30.26
C GLY A 267 17.46 -16.50 -30.87
N TRP A 268 16.94 -15.43 -30.27
CA TRP A 268 17.25 -14.07 -30.71
C TRP A 268 18.73 -13.74 -30.51
N LYS A 269 19.28 -12.94 -31.43
CA LYS A 269 20.67 -12.48 -31.40
C LYS A 269 20.70 -11.04 -30.92
N LEU A 270 21.10 -10.84 -29.67
CA LEU A 270 21.22 -9.51 -29.07
C LEU A 270 22.63 -8.97 -29.22
N ARG A 271 22.74 -7.70 -29.60
CA ARG A 271 23.98 -6.92 -29.53
C ARG A 271 24.30 -6.62 -28.07
N ILE A 272 25.51 -6.92 -27.64
CA ILE A 272 26.00 -6.66 -26.29
C ILE A 272 27.06 -5.55 -26.36
N PRO A 273 26.76 -4.34 -25.84
CA PRO A 273 27.75 -3.26 -25.68
C PRO A 273 28.95 -3.68 -24.81
N ASP A 274 30.09 -3.01 -24.88
CA ASP A 274 31.21 -3.28 -23.96
C ASP A 274 31.01 -2.61 -22.59
#